data_AF-A0A3D0WYZ7-F1
#
_entry.id   AF-A0A3D0WYZ7-F1
#
_cell.length_a   1.000
_cell.length_b   1.000
_cell.length_c   1.000
_cell.angle_alpha   90.00
_cell.angle_beta   90.00
_cell.angle_gamma   90.00
#
_symmetry.space_group_name_H-M   'P 1'
#
loop_
_entity.id
_entity.type
_entity.pdbx_description
1 polymer ?
#
loop_
_entity_poly.entity_id
_entity_poly.type
_entity_poly.pdbx_seq_one_letter_code
_entity_poly.pdbx_strand_id
1 'polypeptide(L)' 'MSSTFDGLFIARSGVRAARASLNITGQNITNSTTPGYTRQRVDQAAVTPPSTNSFYSWAGGAVSGQGADAYDTSQLR' A
#
# COMPACT_ATOMS: atom_id res chain seq x y z
N MET A 1 -1.79 -7.25 -21.82
CA MET A 1 -1.97 -8.56 -21.17
C MET A 1 -1.22 -8.52 -19.85
N SER A 2 -1.90 -8.70 -18.71
CA SER A 2 -1.24 -8.85 -17.40
C SER A 2 -0.54 -10.21 -17.38
N SER A 3 0.75 -10.23 -17.05
CA SER A 3 1.51 -11.45 -16.84
C SER A 3 1.13 -12.09 -15.50
N THR A 4 1.21 -13.42 -15.37
CA THR A 4 1.06 -14.12 -14.07
C THR A 4 1.99 -13.53 -13.01
N PHE A 5 3.17 -13.06 -13.42
CA PHE A 5 4.11 -12.38 -12.54
C PHE A 5 3.58 -11.03 -12.03
N ASP A 6 2.87 -10.27 -12.86
CA ASP A 6 2.26 -8.99 -12.44
C ASP A 6 1.26 -9.22 -11.30
N GLY A 7 0.42 -10.26 -11.41
CA GLY A 7 -0.50 -10.67 -10.36
C GLY A 7 0.21 -11.03 -9.05
N LEU A 8 1.34 -11.74 -9.12
CA LEU A 8 2.16 -12.07 -7.96
C LEU A 8 2.82 -10.83 -7.33
N PHE A 9 3.26 -9.86 -8.14
CA PHE A 9 3.80 -8.59 -7.63
C PHE A 9 2.73 -7.77 -6.91
N ILE A 10 1.51 -7.73 -7.45
CA ILE A 10 0.35 -7.08 -6.81
C ILE A 10 0.05 -7.77 -5.47
N ALA A 11 -0.06 -9.10 -5.44
CA ALA A 11 -0.30 -9.84 -4.21
C ALA A 11 0.81 -9.60 -3.16
N ARG A 12 2.08 -9.59 -3.60
CA ARG A 12 3.23 -9.28 -2.75
C ARG A 12 3.15 -7.88 -2.15
N SER A 13 2.73 -6.88 -2.93
CA SER A 13 2.56 -5.50 -2.45
C SER A 13 1.49 -5.42 -1.34
N GLY A 14 0.35 -6.08 -1.53
CA GLY A 14 -0.72 -6.15 -0.54
C GLY A 14 -0.29 -6.83 0.76
N VAL A 15 0.43 -7.95 0.68
CA VAL A 15 0.97 -8.64 1.87
C VAL A 15 1.98 -7.76 2.62
N ARG A 16 2.79 -6.98 1.91
CA ARG A 16 3.73 -6.03 2.51
C ARG A 16 3.01 -4.92 3.27
N ALA A 17 1.99 -4.29 2.65
CA ALA A 17 1.18 -3.26 3.29
C ALA A 17 0.45 -3.80 4.54
N ALA A 18 -0.10 -5.02 4.46
CA ALA A 18 -0.73 -5.69 5.60
C ALA A 18 0.26 -5.94 6.74
N ARG A 19 1.49 -6.37 6.44
CA ARG A 19 2.54 -6.56 7.45
C ARG A 19 2.90 -5.26 8.17
N ALA A 20 3.02 -4.15 7.44
CA ALA A 20 3.27 -2.84 8.05
C ALA A 20 2.14 -2.46 9.03
N SER A 21 0.88 -2.69 8.62
CA SER A 21 -0.30 -2.43 9.45
C SER A 21 -0.31 -3.27 10.74
N LEU A 22 0.09 -4.55 10.65
CA LEU A 22 0.21 -5.43 11.82
C LEU A 22 1.30 -4.96 12.79
N ASN A 23 2.44 -4.47 12.27
CA ASN A 23 3.52 -3.94 13.12
C ASN A 23 3.05 -2.71 13.91
N ILE A 24 2.39 -1.75 13.26
CA ILE A 24 1.82 -0.57 13.93
C ILE A 24 0.74 -0.97 14.92
N THR A 25 -0.08 -1.97 14.59
CA THR A 25 -1.06 -2.53 15.53
C THR A 25 -0.38 -3.09 16.78
N GLY A 26 0.72 -3.83 16.63
CA GLY A 26 1.53 -4.30 17.74
C GLY A 26 2.08 -3.16 18.61
N GLN A 27 2.64 -2.11 17.99
CA GLN A 27 3.12 -0.94 18.72
C GLN A 27 2.00 -0.20 19.46
N ASN A 28 0.82 -0.06 18.84
CA ASN A 28 -0.35 0.54 19.47
C ASN A 28 -0.81 -0.25 20.70
N ILE A 29 -0.76 -1.58 20.64
CA ILE A 29 -1.12 -2.45 21.76
C ILE A 29 -0.11 -2.29 22.90
N THR A 30 1.19 -2.39 22.60
CA THR A 30 2.27 -2.29 23.60
C THR A 30 2.27 -0.92 24.31
N ASN A 31 1.98 0.15 23.59
CA ASN A 31 1.98 1.51 24.14
C ASN A 31 0.59 1.98 24.62
N SER A 32 -0.41 1.11 24.66
CA SER A 32 -1.80 1.47 24.95
C SER A 32 -2.01 2.10 26.34
N THR A 33 -1.18 1.74 27.32
CA THR A 33 -1.24 2.27 28.70
C THR A 33 -0.24 3.39 28.97
N THR A 34 0.55 3.78 27.98
CA THR A 34 1.56 4.84 28.12
C THR A 34 0.86 6.20 28.11
N PRO A 35 0.96 7.00 29.20
CA PRO A 35 0.33 8.32 29.25
C PRO A 35 0.83 9.23 28.11
N GLY A 36 -0.10 9.91 27.44
CA GLY A 36 0.21 10.80 26.32
C GLY A 36 0.48 10.10 24.98
N TYR A 37 0.44 8.76 24.92
CA TYR A 37 0.55 8.04 23.66
C TYR A 37 -0.69 8.27 22.77
N THR A 38 -0.43 8.60 21.50
CA THR A 38 -1.45 8.72 20.46
C THR A 38 -1.27 7.57 19.47
N ARG A 39 -2.35 6.84 19.18
CA ARG A 39 -2.30 5.70 18.26
C ARG A 39 -1.87 6.13 16.87
N GLN A 40 -1.05 5.30 16.24
CA GLN A 40 -0.60 5.49 14.87
C GLN A 40 -1.39 4.59 13.92
N ARG A 41 -1.50 4.99 12.66
CA ARG A 41 -2.12 4.26 11.57
C ARG A 41 -1.23 4.32 10.35
N VAL A 42 -1.07 3.19 9.67
CA VAL A 42 -0.43 3.16 8.35
C VAL A 42 -1.36 3.79 7.33
N ASP A 43 -0.85 4.74 6.57
CA ASP A 43 -1.55 5.27 5.40
C ASP A 43 -1.13 4.49 4.17
N GLN A 44 -2.13 3.91 3.48
CA GLN A 44 -1.92 3.14 2.27
C GLN A 44 -2.61 3.82 1.08
N ALA A 45 -2.00 3.71 -0.09
CA ALA A 45 -2.57 4.15 -1.35
C ALA A 45 -2.41 3.08 -2.42
N ALA A 46 -3.30 3.12 -3.42
CA ALA A 46 -3.11 2.33 -4.63
C ALA A 46 -1.92 2.89 -5.42
N VAL A 47 -1.08 2.00 -5.94
CA VAL A 47 0.02 2.41 -6.82
C VAL A 47 -0.57 2.89 -8.15
N THR A 48 -0.21 4.11 -8.54
CA THR A 48 -0.67 4.71 -9.79
C THR A 48 -0.17 3.90 -10.99
N PRO A 49 -1.03 3.54 -11.96
CA PRO A 49 -0.60 2.90 -13.19
C PRO A 49 0.40 3.78 -13.96
N PRO A 50 1.41 3.18 -14.61
CA PRO A 50 2.36 3.96 -15.41
C PRO A 50 1.61 4.71 -16.53
N SER A 51 1.62 6.04 -16.45
CA SER A 51 1.01 6.90 -17.47
C SER A 51 1.85 6.84 -18.75
N THR A 52 1.42 6.07 -19.73
CA THR A 52 2.04 6.10 -21.06
C THR A 52 1.38 7.19 -21.88
N ASN A 53 1.91 8.41 -21.81
CA ASN A 53 1.44 9.57 -22.56
C ASN A 53 1.99 9.57 -24.00
N SER A 54 1.78 8.48 -24.74
CA SER A 54 2.30 8.30 -26.10
C SER A 54 1.15 8.12 -27.10
N PHE A 55 1.14 8.96 -28.15
CA PHE A 55 0.12 9.01 -29.20
C PHE A 55 -0.10 7.70 -29.98
N TYR A 56 0.79 6.70 -29.81
CA TYR A 56 0.70 5.37 -30.43
C TYR A 56 0.59 4.22 -29.41
N SER A 57 0.31 4.51 -28.13
CA SER A 57 0.21 3.47 -27.13
C SER A 57 -1.09 2.68 -27.32
N TRP A 58 -0.94 1.44 -27.76
CA TRP A 58 -1.98 0.42 -27.78
C TRP A 58 -2.70 0.39 -26.43
N ALA A 59 -4.03 0.58 -26.43
CA ALA A 59 -4.91 0.54 -25.26
C ALA A 59 -5.00 -0.88 -24.63
N GLY A 60 -3.88 -1.39 -24.12
CA GLY A 60 -3.76 -2.76 -23.59
C GLY A 60 -2.71 -2.95 -22.50
N GLY A 61 -2.05 -1.86 -22.07
CA GLY A 61 -1.28 -1.82 -20.82
C GLY A 61 -2.24 -1.61 -19.64
N ALA A 62 -2.11 -2.40 -18.58
CA ALA A 62 -3.05 -2.41 -17.46
C ALA A 62 -3.19 -1.01 -16.82
N VAL A 63 -4.30 -0.34 -17.14
CA VAL A 63 -4.67 1.00 -16.66
C VAL A 63 -5.14 0.97 -15.19
N SER A 64 -5.10 -0.19 -14.55
CA SER A 64 -5.67 -0.40 -13.21
C SER A 64 -4.91 -1.50 -12.46
N GLY A 65 -4.67 -1.27 -11.16
CA GLY A 65 -4.28 -2.33 -10.22
C GLY A 65 -2.79 -2.65 -10.15
N GLN A 66 -1.90 -1.66 -10.00
CA GLN A 66 -0.46 -1.91 -9.78
C GLN A 66 -0.11 -2.38 -8.35
N GLY A 67 -1.13 -2.56 -7.49
CA GLY A 67 -0.95 -2.96 -6.09
C GLY A 67 -1.20 -1.84 -5.09
N ALA A 68 -0.81 -2.07 -3.84
CA ALA A 68 -0.98 -1.14 -2.73
C ALA A 68 0.38 -0.86 -2.08
N ASP A 69 0.61 0.41 -1.75
CA ASP A 69 1.81 0.86 -1.06
C ASP A 69 1.44 1.51 0.28
N ALA A 70 2.26 1.25 1.29
CA ALA A 70 2.15 1.83 2.62
C ALA A 70 3.21 2.93 2.75
N TYR A 71 2.80 4.17 2.48
CA TYR A 71 3.73 5.26 2.21
C TYR A 71 4.05 6.12 3.42
N ASP A 72 3.16 6.16 4.42
CA ASP A 72 3.36 6.96 5.63
C ASP A 72 2.67 6.35 6.86
N THR A 73 2.95 6.90 8.05
CA THR A 73 2.27 6.58 9.30
C THR A 73 1.77 7.86 9.97
N SER A 74 0.46 8.06 9.97
CA SER A 74 -0.20 9.19 10.65
C SER A 74 -0.67 8.84 12.06
N GLN A 75 -0.90 9.87 12.87
CA GLN A 75 -1.50 9.73 14.20
C GLN A 75 -3.00 9.98 14.15
N LEU A 76 -3.77 9.19 14.90
CA LEU A 76 -5.20 9.41 15.12
C LEU A 76 -5.36 10.38 16.29
N ARG A 77 -5.63 11.65 16.00
CA ARG A 77 -5.83 12.71 16.99
C ARG A 77 -7.29 13.14 17.06
#